data_AF-A0A392TWB3-F1
#
_entry.id   AF-A0A392TWB3-F1
#
_cell.length_a   1.000
_cell.length_b   1.000
_cell.length_c   1.000
_cell.angle_alpha   90.00
_cell.angle_beta   90.00
_cell.angle_gamma   90.00
#
_symmetry.space_group_name_H-M   'P 1'
#
loop_
_entity.id
_entity.type
_entity.pdbx_description
1 polymer ?
#
loop_
_entity_poly.entity_id
_entity_poly.type
_entity_poly.pdbx_seq_one_letter_code
_entity_poly.pdbx_strand_id
1 'polypeptide(L)'
;DFRKVGIRFPKQLPVKPNMDRTKYCRYHRSYGHITEDCVHLKDAIEIMIQKGYARKYVKEGDIETNEAQMAIDAPATDDEENRT
;
A
#
# COMPACT_ATOMS: atom_id res chain seq x y z
N ASP A 1 -1.86 9.79 -6.80
CA ASP A 1 -0.92 10.69 -6.08
C ASP A 1 -1.05 10.37 -4.61
N PHE A 2 0.07 10.22 -3.89
CA PHE A 2 0.12 9.63 -2.54
C PHE A 2 -0.83 10.31 -1.54
N ARG A 3 -0.97 11.64 -1.65
CA ARG A 3 -1.87 12.42 -0.78
C ARG A 3 -3.36 12.04 -0.93
N LYS A 4 -3.78 11.59 -2.13
CA LYS A 4 -5.17 11.18 -2.39
C LYS A 4 -5.58 9.91 -1.62
N VAL A 5 -4.61 9.06 -1.28
CA VAL A 5 -4.84 7.84 -0.50
C VAL A 5 -4.55 8.00 0.99
N GLY A 6 -4.31 9.24 1.44
CA GLY A 6 -3.99 9.56 2.83
C GLY A 6 -2.53 9.31 3.22
N ILE A 7 -1.66 8.96 2.26
CA ILE A 7 -0.24 8.72 2.52
C ILE A 7 0.44 10.07 2.71
N ARG A 8 1.04 10.24 3.88
CA ARG A 8 1.81 11.42 4.27
C ARG A 8 3.28 11.04 4.21
N PHE A 9 4.07 11.86 3.54
CA PHE A 9 5.51 11.70 3.57
C PHE A 9 6.01 11.94 4.99
N PRO A 10 6.84 11.05 5.55
CA PRO A 10 7.42 11.30 6.85
C PRO A 10 8.23 12.60 6.79
N LYS A 11 8.13 13.39 7.86
CA LYS A 11 8.97 14.58 8.01
C LYS A 11 10.41 14.12 8.04
N GLN A 12 11.30 14.88 7.37
CA GLN A 12 12.73 14.60 7.40
C GLN A 12 13.18 14.49 8.85
N LEU A 13 13.59 13.28 9.26
CA LEU A 13 14.16 13.08 10.57
C LEU A 13 15.57 13.69 10.58
N PRO A 14 16.06 14.12 11.76
CA PRO A 14 17.41 14.66 11.89
C PRO A 14 18.44 13.71 11.25
N VAL A 15 19.40 14.30 10.54
CA VAL A 15 20.46 13.53 9.90
C VAL A 15 21.26 12.80 10.98
N LYS A 16 21.13 11.48 11.04
CA LYS A 16 21.94 10.60 11.89
C LYS A 16 23.43 10.75 11.52
N PRO A 17 24.34 10.79 12.50
CA PRO A 17 25.77 11.02 12.25
C PRO A 17 26.44 9.89 11.43
N ASN A 18 25.93 8.66 11.50
CA ASN A 18 26.48 7.49 10.80
C ASN A 18 25.67 7.09 9.55
N MET A 19 25.08 8.06 8.86
CA MET A 19 24.31 7.78 7.66
C MET A 19 25.22 7.56 6.44
N ASP A 20 25.02 6.45 5.73
CA ASP A 20 25.71 6.18 4.47
C ASP A 20 25.30 7.22 3.41
N ARG A 21 26.24 8.10 3.06
CA ARG A 21 26.03 9.18 2.08
C ARG A 21 26.08 8.71 0.63
N THR A 22 26.49 7.47 0.37
CA THR A 22 26.46 6.89 -0.98
C THR A 22 25.06 6.44 -1.39
N LYS A 23 24.16 6.25 -0.41
CA LYS A 23 22.80 5.75 -0.63
C LYS A 23 21.79 6.86 -0.44
N TYR A 24 21.07 7.21 -1.50
CA TYR A 24 20.03 8.25 -1.48
C TYR A 24 18.64 7.68 -1.78
N CYS A 25 17.69 7.96 -0.90
CA CYS A 25 16.29 7.58 -1.07
C CYS A 25 15.48 8.78 -1.57
N ARG A 26 14.95 8.70 -2.79
CA ARG A 26 14.15 9.78 -3.41
C ARG A 26 12.81 9.98 -2.72
N TYR A 27 12.25 8.92 -2.15
CA TYR A 27 10.96 8.97 -1.43
C TYR A 27 11.06 9.85 -0.17
N HIS A 28 12.13 9.69 0.62
CA HIS A 28 12.38 10.50 1.82
C HIS A 28 13.16 11.78 1.56
N ARG A 29 13.80 11.88 0.39
CA ARG A 29 14.77 12.92 0.04
C ARG A 29 15.94 13.00 1.03
N SER A 30 16.38 11.85 1.54
CA SER A 30 17.42 11.71 2.56
C SER A 30 18.43 10.61 2.21
N TYR A 31 19.57 10.62 2.90
CA TYR A 31 20.60 9.59 2.77
C TYR A 31 20.31 8.34 3.63
N GLY A 32 21.16 7.33 3.55
CA GLY A 32 21.16 6.13 4.41
C GLY A 32 20.67 4.83 3.76
N HIS A 33 19.76 4.91 2.79
CA HIS A 33 19.30 3.77 1.99
C HIS A 33 18.93 4.21 0.58
N ILE A 34 18.90 3.28 -0.37
CA ILE A 34 18.42 3.55 -1.73
C ILE A 34 16.90 3.43 -1.81
N THR A 35 16.32 3.97 -2.86
CA THR A 35 14.85 4.00 -3.03
C THR A 35 14.24 2.60 -3.11
N GLU A 36 14.95 1.63 -3.70
CA GLU A 36 14.51 0.24 -3.87
C GLU A 36 14.38 -0.53 -2.54
N ASP A 37 15.20 -0.17 -1.56
CA ASP A 37 15.18 -0.75 -0.20
C ASP A 37 14.17 -0.05 0.72
N CYS A 38 13.47 0.97 0.24
CA CYS A 38 12.63 1.80 1.08
C CYS A 38 11.32 1.09 1.44
N VAL A 39 11.23 0.60 2.68
CA VAL A 39 10.03 -0.06 3.21
C VAL A 39 8.79 0.85 3.11
N HIS A 40 8.90 2.11 3.54
CA HIS A 40 7.79 3.06 3.45
C HIS A 40 7.30 3.32 2.02
N LEU A 41 8.16 3.19 1.01
CA LEU A 41 7.75 3.29 -0.38
C LEU A 41 6.97 2.05 -0.80
N LYS A 42 7.42 0.85 -0.40
CA LYS A 42 6.73 -0.41 -0.67
C LYS A 42 5.33 -0.41 -0.05
N ASP A 43 5.21 -0.04 1.23
CA ASP A 43 3.92 0.08 1.92
C ASP A 43 3.00 1.09 1.22
N ALA A 44 3.57 2.22 0.78
CA ALA A 44 2.81 3.25 0.08
C ALA A 44 2.28 2.77 -1.29
N ILE A 45 3.05 1.94 -1.99
CA ILE A 45 2.63 1.30 -3.25
C ILE A 45 1.54 0.25 -2.98
N GLU A 46 1.71 -0.58 -1.96
CA GLU A 46 0.72 -1.59 -1.56
C GLU A 46 -0.64 -0.95 -1.26
N ILE A 47 -0.67 0.12 -0.47
CA ILE A 47 -1.90 0.88 -0.18
C ILE A 47 -2.53 1.45 -1.45
N MET A 48 -1.72 1.94 -2.41
CA MET A 48 -2.23 2.45 -3.68
C MET A 48 -2.85 1.35 -4.54
N ILE A 49 -2.29 0.14 -4.51
CA ILE A 49 -2.81 -1.03 -5.23
C ILE A 49 -4.12 -1.48 -4.58
N GLN A 50 -4.13 -1.70 -3.27
CA GLN A 50 -5.33 -2.13 -2.51
C GLN A 50 -6.50 -1.16 -2.68
N LYS A 51 -6.24 0.15 -2.69
CA LYS A 51 -7.27 1.17 -2.91
C LYS A 51 -7.62 1.41 -4.39
N GLY A 52 -6.97 0.70 -5.32
CA GLY A 52 -7.24 0.80 -6.75
C GLY A 52 -6.70 2.06 -7.45
N TYR A 53 -5.88 2.85 -6.77
CA TYR A 53 -5.28 4.07 -7.33
C TYR A 53 -4.14 3.78 -8.31
N ALA A 54 -3.58 2.56 -8.26
CA ALA A 54 -2.50 2.13 -9.13
C ALA A 54 -2.98 1.56 -10.48
N ARG A 55 -4.29 1.31 -10.67
CA ARG A 55 -4.84 0.64 -11.87
C ARG A 55 -4.40 1.29 -13.20
N LYS A 56 -4.31 2.62 -13.24
CA LYS A 56 -3.88 3.38 -14.42
C LYS A 56 -2.40 3.18 -14.82
N TYR A 57 -1.61 2.50 -13.99
CA TYR A 57 -0.20 2.18 -14.27
C TYR A 57 -0.01 0.71 -14.67
N VAL A 58 -1.09 -0.08 -14.70
CA VAL A 58 -1.07 -1.47 -15.15
C VAL A 58 -1.37 -1.51 -16.64
N LYS A 59 -0.67 -2.33 -17.41
CA LYS A 59 -0.93 -2.53 -18.84
C LYS A 59 -2.22 -3.35 -18.98
N GLU A 60 -3.02 -3.08 -20.00
CA GLU A 60 -4.36 -3.69 -20.17
C GLU A 60 -4.39 -5.23 -20.20
N GLY A 61 -3.25 -5.90 -20.35
CA GLY A 61 -3.15 -7.37 -20.30
C GLY A 61 -2.77 -7.97 -18.95
N ASP A 62 -2.42 -7.16 -17.94
CA ASP A 62 -1.94 -7.63 -16.63
C ASP A 62 -3.00 -7.48 -15.51
N ILE A 63 -4.19 -6.98 -15.84
CA ILE A 63 -5.30 -6.80 -14.89
C ILE A 63 -6.13 -8.09 -14.85
N GLU A 64 -5.60 -9.15 -14.24
CA GLU A 64 -6.47 -10.21 -13.72
C GLU A 64 -7.10 -9.73 -12.42
N THR A 65 -8.34 -9.26 -12.50
CA THR A 65 -9.15 -8.81 -11.37
C THR A 65 -9.43 -9.97 -10.42
N ASN A 66 -8.58 -10.14 -9.40
CA ASN A 66 -8.85 -11.03 -8.25
C ASN A 66 -9.81 -10.36 -7.24
N GLU A 67 -10.87 -9.68 -7.71
CA GLU A 67 -11.92 -9.10 -6.85
C GLU A 67 -12.83 -10.19 -6.24
N ALA A 68 -12.80 -11.42 -6.77
CA ALA A 68 -13.68 -12.52 -6.37
C ALA A 68 -13.29 -13.23 -5.06
N GLN A 69 -12.12 -12.96 -4.45
CA GLN A 69 -11.59 -13.80 -3.36
C GLN A 69 -11.64 -13.17 -1.95
N MET A 70 -12.36 -12.06 -1.74
CA MET A 70 -12.56 -11.46 -0.40
C MET A 70 -13.92 -11.79 0.27
N ALA A 71 -14.71 -12.70 -0.31
CA ALA A 71 -15.90 -13.25 0.34
C ALA A 71 -15.58 -14.64 0.89
N ILE A 72 -14.92 -14.69 2.05
CA ILE A 72 -14.87 -15.90 2.89
C ILE A 72 -15.75 -15.67 4.12
N ASP A 73 -16.89 -16.35 4.08
CA ASP A 73 -17.68 -16.85 5.21
C ASP A 73 -18.19 -15.86 6.27
N ALA A 74 -19.32 -15.20 5.96
CA ALA A 74 -20.31 -14.91 6.99
C ALA A 74 -21.47 -15.90 6.82
N PRO A 75 -21.68 -16.88 7.72
CA PRO A 75 -22.84 -17.76 7.65
C PRO A 75 -24.09 -16.93 7.92
N ALA A 76 -25.03 -16.97 6.98
CA ALA A 76 -26.41 -16.56 7.25
C ALA A 76 -26.98 -17.52 8.31
N THR A 77 -27.22 -17.01 9.51
CA THR A 77 -28.13 -17.67 10.44
C THR A 77 -29.53 -17.26 10.03
N ASP A 78 -30.20 -18.15 9.30
CA ASP A 78 -31.62 -18.02 9.00
C ASP A 78 -32.40 -18.23 10.30
N ASP A 79 -33.08 -17.17 10.77
CA ASP A 79 -34.07 -17.22 11.83
C ASP A 79 -35.31 -18.02 11.33
N GLU A 80 -35.37 -19.32 11.61
CA GLU A 80 -36.55 -20.16 11.38
C GLU A 80 -37.50 -20.07 12.60
N GLU A 81 -38.25 -18.97 12.69
CA GLU A 81 -39.41 -18.86 13.57
C GLU A 81 -40.63 -19.49 12.87
N ASN A 82 -40.80 -20.82 12.99
CA ASN A 82 -42.04 -21.51 12.60
C ASN A 82 -42.80 -22.05 13.81
N ARG A 83 -43.79 -21.25 14.22
CA ARG A 83 -45.05 -21.59 14.87
C ARG A 83 -45.48 -23.07 14.78
N THR A 84 -45.60 -23.75 15.92
CA THR A 84 -46.75 -24.63 16.26
C THR A 84 -46.93 -24.65 17.77
#